data_AF-A0AAE4YQ59-F1
#
_entry.id   AF-A0AAE4YQ59-F1
#
_cell.length_a   1.000
_cell.length_b   1.000
_cell.length_c   1.000
_cell.angle_alpha   90.00
_cell.angle_beta   90.00
_cell.angle_gamma   90.00
#
_symmetry.space_group_name_H-M   'P 1'
#
loop_
_entity.id
_entity.type
_entity.pdbx_description
1 polymer ?
#
loop_
_entity_poly.entity_id
_entity_poly.type
_entity_poly.pdbx_seq_one_letter_code
_entity_poly.pdbx_strand_id
1 'polypeptide(L)'
;MPPLIAKRYGAEAAYLKIRYAPLSDEETRGLLQTLLTSNVRTADDLAYAWHIHREGYEATIASLGQEQFDMLVTTLGTSTIRALLLNEGGEDTLMKRLAPIATEPRSKAPGAFTNGGGAVAAAIIDQPDEFKKRIVLAAEAQGLVDIAAYVSASENNPQAWNAFLKRGVGKPSLYLLYASQMRAMVGNPRLERPNIQSALQQDAIHRIQMATALEPEQDFLLNLMNQTGAIASVDRMARILTQQIQSGAIRRNGTMDAAWLFAYRSAVYFLGHSQIDPLFDRLPYSGRRYVRSSSIFMMRDVIDQLLVVEALQPYVTGKVSDVPPWPAGVSDKIKADWPRWTEMAAKVRDGTVSPTLAADPATFGIVAELLFAKADQPALRAFVEQAPAGQARVSVANDFAIRLDRACAAYLYHPTEAGTLQGQPIFKFDTQ
;
A
#
# COMPACT_ATOMS: atom_id res chain seq x y z
N MET A 1 -26.42 4.95 4.86
CA MET A 1 -25.25 4.83 5.78
C MET A 1 -24.88 6.21 6.28
N PRO A 2 -24.30 6.37 7.49
CA PRO A 2 -23.72 7.65 7.90
C PRO A 2 -22.71 8.13 6.85
N PRO A 3 -22.78 9.39 6.38
CA PRO A 3 -22.07 9.84 5.17
C PRO A 3 -20.55 9.77 5.24
N LEU A 4 -19.93 9.76 6.42
CA LEU A 4 -18.46 9.87 6.59
C LEU A 4 -17.73 8.53 6.51
N ILE A 5 -18.43 7.42 6.76
CA ILE A 5 -17.84 6.09 6.89
C ILE A 5 -17.82 5.36 5.54
N ALA A 6 -18.86 5.53 4.73
CA ALA A 6 -18.92 5.03 3.35
C ALA A 6 -17.84 5.64 2.45
N LYS A 7 -17.26 6.79 2.83
CA LYS A 7 -16.20 7.45 2.06
C LYS A 7 -14.88 6.68 2.04
N ARG A 8 -14.61 5.75 2.97
CA ARG A 8 -13.27 5.16 3.12
C ARG A 8 -12.98 3.94 2.26
N TYR A 9 -14.02 3.31 1.73
CA TYR A 9 -13.93 2.02 1.05
C TYR A 9 -14.72 2.09 -0.27
N GLY A 10 -14.31 1.31 -1.27
CA GLY A 10 -15.09 1.11 -2.49
C GLY A 10 -14.35 1.39 -3.79
N ALA A 11 -13.35 2.28 -3.80
CA ALA A 11 -12.56 2.54 -5.01
C ALA A 11 -11.75 1.29 -5.43
N GLU A 12 -11.07 0.63 -4.49
CA GLU A 12 -10.32 -0.60 -4.78
C GLU A 12 -11.24 -1.73 -5.23
N ALA A 13 -12.33 -1.98 -4.49
CA ALA A 13 -13.30 -3.01 -4.85
C ALA A 13 -13.95 -2.74 -6.22
N ALA A 14 -14.24 -1.48 -6.55
CA ALA A 14 -14.80 -1.12 -7.84
C ALA A 14 -13.80 -1.30 -8.98
N TYR A 15 -12.54 -0.88 -8.78
CA TYR A 15 -11.47 -1.15 -9.74
C TYR A 15 -11.35 -2.67 -10.00
N LEU A 16 -11.28 -3.48 -8.96
CA LEU A 16 -11.21 -4.94 -9.11
C LEU A 16 -12.46 -5.52 -9.78
N LYS A 17 -13.64 -4.97 -9.50
CA LYS A 17 -14.88 -5.36 -10.21
C LYS A 17 -14.79 -5.05 -11.70
N ILE A 18 -14.30 -3.87 -12.08
CA ILE A 18 -14.09 -3.50 -13.49
C ILE A 18 -13.06 -4.43 -14.15
N ARG A 19 -12.02 -4.84 -13.43
CA ARG A 19 -10.95 -5.71 -13.94
C ARG A 19 -11.37 -7.17 -14.10
N TYR A 20 -12.12 -7.71 -13.14
CA TYR A 20 -12.43 -9.14 -13.08
C TYR A 20 -13.84 -9.49 -13.59
N ALA A 21 -14.75 -8.53 -13.70
CA ALA A 21 -16.09 -8.76 -14.23
C ALA A 21 -16.24 -8.17 -15.65
N PRO A 22 -17.04 -8.80 -16.53
CA PRO A 22 -17.29 -8.31 -17.87
C PRO A 22 -18.32 -7.16 -17.86
N LEU A 23 -17.99 -6.05 -17.19
CA LEU A 23 -18.85 -4.87 -17.17
C LEU A 23 -18.79 -4.15 -18.53
N SER A 24 -19.94 -3.74 -19.04
CA SER A 24 -20.01 -2.80 -20.15
C SER A 24 -19.51 -1.41 -19.76
N ASP A 25 -19.21 -0.57 -20.75
CA ASP A 25 -18.83 0.83 -20.50
C ASP A 25 -19.93 1.60 -19.76
N GLU A 26 -21.21 1.33 -20.06
CA GLU A 26 -22.34 1.97 -19.39
C GLU A 26 -22.43 1.57 -17.91
N GLU A 27 -22.31 0.28 -17.61
CA GLU A 27 -22.28 -0.21 -16.23
C GLU A 27 -21.08 0.33 -15.46
N THR A 28 -19.94 0.47 -16.13
CA THR A 28 -18.72 1.03 -15.51
C THR A 28 -18.90 2.51 -15.20
N ARG A 29 -19.42 3.31 -16.14
CA ARG A 29 -19.74 4.72 -15.88
C ARG A 29 -20.75 4.88 -14.74
N GLY A 30 -21.80 4.06 -14.72
CA GLY A 30 -22.80 4.08 -13.64
C GLY A 30 -22.19 3.76 -12.27
N LEU A 31 -21.29 2.79 -12.21
CA LEU A 31 -20.53 2.45 -11.00
C LEU A 31 -19.67 3.63 -10.53
N LEU A 32 -18.85 4.20 -11.42
CA LEU A 32 -17.95 5.32 -11.11
C LEU A 32 -18.74 6.55 -10.65
N GLN A 33 -19.83 6.91 -11.35
CA GLN A 33 -20.68 8.02 -10.98
C GLN A 33 -21.30 7.84 -9.58
N THR A 34 -21.71 6.61 -9.25
CA THR A 34 -22.25 6.29 -7.91
C THR A 34 -21.20 6.55 -6.82
N LEU A 35 -19.94 6.18 -7.06
CA LEU A 35 -18.84 6.43 -6.11
C LEU A 35 -18.53 7.91 -5.95
N LEU A 36 -18.51 8.66 -7.06
CA LEU A 36 -18.29 10.12 -7.07
C LEU A 36 -19.40 10.84 -6.29
N THR A 37 -20.66 10.55 -6.58
CA THR A 37 -21.81 11.13 -5.86
C THR A 37 -21.83 10.74 -4.38
N SER A 38 -21.32 9.55 -4.05
CA SER A 38 -21.15 9.10 -2.66
C SER A 38 -19.92 9.69 -1.97
N ASN A 39 -19.10 10.47 -2.68
CA ASN A 39 -17.86 11.07 -2.20
C ASN A 39 -16.92 10.02 -1.59
N VAL A 40 -16.75 8.90 -2.29
CA VAL A 40 -15.79 7.85 -1.92
C VAL A 40 -14.37 8.37 -2.17
N ARG A 41 -13.50 8.20 -1.17
CA ARG A 41 -12.09 8.56 -1.23
C ARG A 41 -11.45 7.87 -2.44
N THR A 42 -10.63 8.62 -3.18
CA THR A 42 -9.95 8.20 -4.42
C THR A 42 -10.88 7.73 -5.55
N ALA A 43 -12.20 7.95 -5.45
CA ALA A 43 -13.11 7.64 -6.54
C ALA A 43 -12.94 8.59 -7.72
N ASP A 44 -12.55 9.84 -7.45
CA ASP A 44 -12.11 10.81 -8.44
C ASP A 44 -10.88 10.32 -9.20
N ASP A 45 -9.81 9.92 -8.51
CA ASP A 45 -8.60 9.39 -9.16
C ASP A 45 -8.89 8.13 -9.99
N LEU A 46 -9.75 7.23 -9.49
CA LEU A 46 -10.20 6.04 -10.23
C LEU A 46 -11.01 6.42 -11.48
N ALA A 47 -11.99 7.32 -11.34
CA ALA A 47 -12.89 7.68 -12.42
C ALA A 47 -12.13 8.38 -13.55
N TYR A 48 -11.29 9.37 -13.22
CA TYR A 48 -10.46 10.04 -14.20
C TYR A 48 -9.49 9.08 -14.88
N ALA A 49 -8.84 8.18 -14.14
CA ALA A 49 -7.96 7.19 -14.75
C ALA A 49 -8.69 6.29 -15.77
N TRP A 50 -9.91 5.85 -15.46
CA TRP A 50 -10.72 5.03 -16.37
C TRP A 50 -11.16 5.82 -17.60
N HIS A 51 -11.74 7.00 -17.40
CA HIS A 51 -12.22 7.85 -18.51
C HIS A 51 -11.09 8.28 -19.43
N ILE A 52 -9.93 8.69 -18.89
CA ILE A 52 -8.77 9.08 -19.71
C ILE A 52 -8.27 7.89 -20.53
N HIS A 53 -8.22 6.70 -19.94
CA HIS A 53 -7.81 5.49 -20.66
C HIS A 53 -8.81 5.10 -21.75
N ARG A 54 -10.12 5.27 -21.50
CA ARG A 54 -11.18 4.81 -22.40
C ARG A 54 -11.53 5.81 -23.50
N GLU A 55 -11.55 7.09 -23.18
CA GLU A 55 -12.14 8.18 -23.97
C GLU A 55 -11.09 9.23 -24.37
N GLY A 56 -9.89 9.19 -23.79
CA GLY A 56 -8.85 10.20 -23.96
C GLY A 56 -9.02 11.39 -23.02
N TYR A 57 -7.94 12.15 -22.83
CA TYR A 57 -7.89 13.20 -21.81
C TYR A 57 -8.85 14.37 -22.09
N GLU A 58 -8.98 14.80 -23.35
CA GLU A 58 -9.82 15.96 -23.71
C GLU A 58 -11.31 15.67 -23.49
N ALA A 59 -11.78 14.51 -23.94
CA ALA A 59 -13.16 14.07 -23.73
C ALA A 59 -13.48 13.89 -22.24
N THR A 60 -12.51 13.41 -21.46
CA THR A 60 -12.66 13.26 -20.00
C THR A 60 -12.81 14.62 -19.31
N ILE A 61 -12.00 15.61 -19.68
CA ILE A 61 -12.11 16.96 -19.11
C ILE A 61 -13.46 17.58 -19.49
N ALA A 62 -13.93 17.36 -20.72
CA ALA A 62 -15.23 17.85 -21.16
C ALA A 62 -16.40 17.22 -20.39
N SER A 63 -16.27 15.96 -19.95
CA SER A 63 -17.33 15.22 -19.25
C SER A 63 -17.30 15.38 -17.73
N LEU A 64 -16.12 15.34 -17.10
CA LEU A 64 -15.95 15.35 -15.64
C LEU A 64 -15.49 16.69 -15.07
N GLY A 65 -15.06 17.62 -15.92
CA GLY A 65 -14.73 19.01 -15.55
C GLY A 65 -13.24 19.29 -15.34
N GLN A 66 -12.76 20.39 -15.91
CA GLN A 66 -11.35 20.77 -15.85
C GLN A 66 -10.85 21.07 -14.43
N GLU A 67 -11.65 21.73 -13.59
CA GLU A 67 -11.23 22.12 -12.24
C GLU A 67 -10.85 20.91 -11.37
N GLN A 68 -11.66 19.85 -11.43
CA GLN A 68 -11.39 18.62 -10.69
C GLN A 68 -10.18 17.87 -11.26
N PHE A 69 -9.99 17.87 -12.58
CA PHE A 69 -8.77 17.34 -13.20
C PHE A 69 -7.52 18.08 -12.73
N ASP A 70 -7.54 19.41 -12.78
CA ASP A 70 -6.42 20.24 -12.34
C ASP A 70 -6.18 20.06 -10.83
N MET A 71 -7.24 19.88 -10.03
CA MET A 71 -7.12 19.49 -8.62
C MET A 71 -6.42 18.14 -8.45
N LEU A 72 -6.79 17.11 -9.22
CA LEU A 72 -6.14 15.80 -9.15
C LEU A 72 -4.66 15.88 -9.56
N VAL A 73 -4.35 16.58 -10.66
CA VAL A 73 -2.96 16.76 -11.09
C VAL A 73 -2.16 17.55 -10.05
N THR A 74 -2.74 18.58 -9.44
CA THR A 74 -2.08 19.41 -8.44
C THR A 74 -1.93 18.72 -7.08
N THR A 75 -2.87 17.85 -6.71
CA THR A 75 -2.84 17.03 -5.48
C THR A 75 -2.22 15.65 -5.70
N LEU A 76 -1.68 15.41 -6.90
CA LEU A 76 -0.91 14.23 -7.27
C LEU A 76 -1.69 12.90 -7.28
N GLY A 77 -2.90 12.92 -7.83
CA GLY A 77 -3.69 11.73 -8.17
C GLY A 77 -2.90 10.81 -9.10
N THR A 78 -2.33 9.74 -8.53
CA THR A 78 -1.31 8.93 -9.20
C THR A 78 -1.89 8.13 -10.37
N SER A 79 -3.13 7.67 -10.25
CA SER A 79 -3.80 6.89 -11.32
C SER A 79 -4.16 7.80 -12.50
N THR A 80 -4.65 9.01 -12.22
CA THR A 80 -4.94 10.04 -13.23
C THR A 80 -3.68 10.47 -13.95
N ILE A 81 -2.59 10.73 -13.21
CA ILE A 81 -1.28 11.05 -13.79
C ILE A 81 -0.80 9.93 -14.72
N ARG A 82 -0.91 8.67 -14.29
CA ARG A 82 -0.55 7.51 -15.13
C ARG A 82 -1.37 7.50 -16.41
N ALA A 83 -2.69 7.57 -16.31
CA ALA A 83 -3.57 7.51 -17.47
C ALA A 83 -3.27 8.63 -18.48
N LEU A 84 -3.00 9.84 -18.00
CA LEU A 84 -2.58 10.96 -18.84
C LEU A 84 -1.25 10.67 -19.54
N LEU A 85 -0.23 10.23 -18.80
CA LEU A 85 1.10 9.95 -19.35
C LEU A 85 1.10 8.86 -20.42
N LEU A 86 0.16 7.92 -20.35
CA LEU A 86 0.03 6.83 -21.32
C LEU A 86 -0.72 7.23 -22.60
N ASN A 87 -1.31 8.42 -22.66
CA ASN A 87 -1.86 8.97 -23.90
C ASN A 87 -0.75 9.55 -24.79
N GLU A 88 -1.00 9.62 -26.10
CA GLU A 88 -0.08 10.26 -27.04
C GLU A 88 0.14 11.74 -26.68
N GLY A 89 1.40 12.16 -26.54
CA GLY A 89 1.76 13.53 -26.11
C GLY A 89 1.40 13.84 -24.64
N GLY A 90 1.08 12.83 -23.84
CA GLY A 90 0.73 12.95 -22.44
C GLY A 90 1.86 13.52 -21.58
N GLU A 91 3.11 13.21 -21.91
CA GLU A 91 4.31 13.72 -21.24
C GLU A 91 4.39 15.26 -21.33
N ASP A 92 4.30 15.83 -22.53
CA ASP A 92 4.36 17.28 -22.73
C ASP A 92 3.18 17.99 -22.09
N THR A 93 2.00 17.39 -22.21
CA THR A 93 0.75 17.91 -21.62
C THR A 93 0.86 18.00 -20.11
N LEU A 94 1.33 16.93 -19.44
CA LEU A 94 1.51 16.93 -18.00
C LEU A 94 2.56 17.97 -17.57
N MET A 95 3.73 18.00 -18.23
CA MET A 95 4.81 18.89 -17.82
C MET A 95 4.43 20.37 -17.98
N LYS A 96 3.73 20.74 -19.06
CA LYS A 96 3.20 22.10 -19.25
C LYS A 96 2.21 22.49 -18.15
N ARG A 97 1.38 21.56 -17.68
CA ARG A 97 0.44 21.81 -16.56
C ARG A 97 1.15 21.91 -15.21
N LEU A 98 2.20 21.14 -14.99
CA LEU A 98 2.98 21.18 -13.75
C LEU A 98 3.92 22.38 -13.64
N ALA A 99 4.37 22.95 -14.77
CA ALA A 99 5.34 24.06 -14.79
C ALA A 99 4.89 25.32 -14.01
N PRO A 100 3.65 25.84 -14.17
CA PRO A 100 3.18 26.99 -13.40
C PRO A 100 3.14 26.73 -11.89
N ILE A 101 2.89 25.48 -11.51
CA ILE A 101 2.71 25.04 -10.14
C ILE A 101 4.06 24.81 -9.44
N ALA A 102 5.06 24.35 -10.18
CA ALA A 102 6.40 24.08 -9.65
C ALA A 102 7.10 25.34 -9.13
N THR A 103 6.68 26.52 -9.57
CA THR A 103 7.18 27.82 -9.10
C THR A 103 6.41 28.40 -7.91
N GLU A 104 5.26 27.83 -7.54
CA GLU A 104 4.49 28.27 -6.38
C GLU A 104 5.14 27.77 -5.09
N PRO A 105 5.36 28.63 -4.08
CA PRO A 105 5.81 28.21 -2.76
C PRO A 105 4.67 27.46 -2.05
N ARG A 106 4.44 26.20 -2.42
CA ARG A 106 3.51 25.34 -1.69
C ARG A 106 4.02 25.11 -0.28
N SER A 107 3.08 25.06 0.67
CA SER A 107 3.38 24.97 2.10
C SER A 107 4.45 23.91 2.35
N LYS A 108 5.46 24.27 3.16
CA LYS A 108 6.61 23.48 3.60
C LYS A 108 6.22 22.24 4.45
N ALA A 109 5.19 21.49 4.07
CA ALA A 109 4.84 20.23 4.69
C ALA A 109 5.75 19.14 4.09
N PRO A 110 6.68 18.56 4.86
CA PRO A 110 7.45 17.41 4.41
C PRO A 110 6.51 16.20 4.26
N GLY A 111 6.42 15.64 3.06
CA GLY A 111 5.66 14.43 2.78
C GLY A 111 6.06 13.81 1.43
N ALA A 112 5.90 12.49 1.29
CA ALA A 112 6.32 11.70 0.11
C ALA A 112 5.74 12.21 -1.23
N PHE A 113 4.64 12.96 -1.13
CA PHE A 113 3.78 13.42 -2.22
C PHE A 113 3.49 14.92 -2.14
N THR A 114 4.34 15.70 -1.48
CA THR A 114 4.28 17.17 -1.57
C THR A 114 5.17 17.74 -2.67
N ASN A 115 5.94 16.88 -3.37
CA ASN A 115 6.77 17.23 -4.52
C ASN A 115 6.33 16.42 -5.75
N GLY A 116 5.94 17.08 -6.84
CA GLY A 116 5.40 16.45 -8.06
C GLY A 116 6.27 15.33 -8.66
N GLY A 117 7.58 15.35 -8.42
CA GLY A 117 8.49 14.30 -8.90
C GLY A 117 8.23 12.91 -8.34
N GLY A 118 7.90 12.80 -7.05
CA GLY A 118 7.65 11.51 -6.40
C GLY A 118 6.40 10.81 -6.94
N ALA A 119 5.31 11.56 -7.15
CA ALA A 119 4.07 11.03 -7.69
C ALA A 119 4.18 10.62 -9.16
N VAL A 120 4.84 11.45 -9.99
CA VAL A 120 5.08 11.10 -11.39
C VAL A 120 5.92 9.82 -11.47
N ALA A 121 7.01 9.72 -10.72
CA ALA A 121 7.84 8.52 -10.69
C ALA A 121 7.07 7.27 -10.18
N ALA A 122 6.22 7.42 -9.16
CA ALA A 122 5.38 6.33 -8.66
C ALA A 122 4.35 5.87 -9.71
N ALA A 123 3.69 6.81 -10.41
CA ALA A 123 2.66 6.53 -11.41
C ALA A 123 3.14 5.62 -12.55
N ILE A 124 4.44 5.66 -12.86
CA ILE A 124 5.04 4.93 -13.99
C ILE A 124 6.17 4.00 -13.54
N ILE A 125 6.25 3.66 -12.25
CA ILE A 125 7.35 2.89 -11.66
C ILE A 125 7.59 1.54 -12.35
N ASP A 126 6.53 0.93 -12.87
CA ASP A 126 6.50 -0.34 -13.60
C ASP A 126 6.72 -0.18 -15.12
N GLN A 127 6.70 1.03 -15.66
CA GLN A 127 6.89 1.29 -17.09
C GLN A 127 8.36 1.10 -17.53
N PRO A 128 8.60 0.79 -18.83
CA PRO A 128 9.94 0.63 -19.37
C PRO A 128 10.81 1.90 -19.28
N ASP A 129 12.12 1.73 -19.25
CA ASP A 129 13.07 2.85 -19.13
C ASP A 129 12.98 3.82 -20.32
N GLU A 130 12.72 3.33 -21.53
CA GLU A 130 12.52 4.19 -22.71
C GLU A 130 11.31 5.12 -22.57
N PHE A 131 10.25 4.65 -21.91
CA PHE A 131 9.09 5.49 -21.59
C PHE A 131 9.46 6.56 -20.56
N LYS A 132 10.16 6.17 -19.50
CA LYS A 132 10.67 7.08 -18.45
C LYS A 132 11.57 8.17 -19.03
N LYS A 133 12.46 7.83 -19.98
CA LYS A 133 13.35 8.79 -20.63
C LYS A 133 12.61 9.88 -21.39
N ARG A 134 11.49 9.57 -22.07
CA ARG A 134 10.66 10.59 -22.74
C ARG A 134 10.10 11.61 -21.75
N ILE A 135 9.62 11.12 -20.60
CA ILE A 135 9.11 11.96 -19.51
C ILE A 135 10.23 12.85 -18.95
N VAL A 136 11.44 12.30 -18.77
CA VAL A 136 12.61 13.08 -18.33
C VAL A 136 12.90 14.23 -19.30
N LEU A 137 12.91 13.96 -20.61
CA LEU A 137 13.16 14.99 -21.64
C LEU A 137 12.06 16.06 -21.65
N ALA A 138 10.79 15.67 -21.56
CA ALA A 138 9.67 16.60 -21.47
C ALA A 138 9.75 17.49 -20.21
N ALA A 139 10.15 16.91 -19.08
CA ALA A 139 10.35 17.64 -17.82
C ALA A 139 11.50 18.65 -17.94
N GLU A 140 12.63 18.25 -18.52
CA GLU A 140 13.78 19.13 -18.77
C GLU A 140 13.43 20.30 -19.70
N ALA A 141 12.63 20.05 -20.75
CA ALA A 141 12.15 21.09 -21.65
C ALA A 141 11.28 22.16 -20.96
N GLN A 142 10.63 21.80 -19.85
CA GLN A 142 9.83 22.71 -19.01
C GLN A 142 10.59 23.23 -17.78
N GLY A 143 11.89 22.94 -17.65
CA GLY A 143 12.71 23.34 -16.49
C GLY A 143 12.36 22.59 -15.19
N LEU A 144 11.63 21.47 -15.26
CA LEU A 144 11.17 20.68 -14.12
C LEU A 144 12.22 19.67 -13.66
N VAL A 145 13.38 20.18 -13.23
CA VAL A 145 14.56 19.36 -12.90
C VAL A 145 14.28 18.31 -11.81
N ASP A 146 13.41 18.61 -10.85
CA ASP A 146 13.08 17.65 -9.77
C ASP A 146 12.28 16.47 -10.31
N ILE A 147 11.31 16.71 -11.20
CA ILE A 147 10.56 15.62 -11.85
C ILE A 147 11.49 14.77 -12.70
N ALA A 148 12.36 15.41 -13.50
CA ALA A 148 13.37 14.71 -14.29
C ALA A 148 14.30 13.83 -13.42
N ALA A 149 14.72 14.33 -12.25
CA ALA A 149 15.54 13.56 -11.32
C ALA A 149 14.77 12.35 -10.76
N TYR A 150 13.58 12.55 -10.19
CA TYR A 150 12.80 11.45 -9.59
C TYR A 150 12.40 10.38 -10.60
N VAL A 151 12.00 10.78 -11.82
CA VAL A 151 11.64 9.83 -12.88
C VAL A 151 12.87 9.01 -13.30
N SER A 152 14.04 9.64 -13.42
CA SER A 152 15.26 8.90 -13.74
C SER A 152 15.68 7.94 -12.62
N ALA A 153 15.48 8.32 -11.36
CA ALA A 153 15.69 7.42 -10.22
C ALA A 153 14.74 6.21 -10.18
N SER A 154 13.67 6.21 -10.99
CA SER A 154 12.71 5.11 -11.09
C SER A 154 13.05 4.08 -12.18
N GLU A 155 14.06 4.34 -13.02
CA GLU A 155 14.52 3.44 -14.09
C GLU A 155 15.06 2.10 -13.56
N ASN A 156 15.12 1.09 -14.40
CA ASN A 156 15.77 -0.19 -14.10
C ASN A 156 17.27 -0.13 -14.31
N ASN A 157 17.72 0.72 -15.24
CA ASN A 157 19.11 0.89 -15.58
C ASN A 157 19.92 1.45 -14.38
N PRO A 158 20.93 0.73 -13.86
CA PRO A 158 21.79 1.24 -12.80
C PRO A 158 22.54 2.51 -13.19
N GLN A 159 22.77 2.77 -14.49
CA GLN A 159 23.41 4.00 -14.94
C GLN A 159 22.52 5.24 -14.79
N ALA A 160 21.19 5.07 -14.71
CA ALA A 160 20.26 6.16 -14.42
C ALA A 160 20.57 6.82 -13.07
N TRP A 161 21.23 6.09 -12.17
CA TRP A 161 21.77 6.61 -10.92
C TRP A 161 22.67 7.83 -11.11
N ASN A 162 23.60 7.77 -12.06
CA ASN A 162 24.52 8.87 -12.32
C ASN A 162 23.78 10.09 -12.88
N ALA A 163 22.76 9.85 -13.72
CA ALA A 163 21.94 10.91 -14.29
C ALA A 163 21.08 11.59 -13.22
N PHE A 164 20.50 10.81 -12.29
CA PHE A 164 19.85 11.32 -11.09
C PHE A 164 20.80 12.17 -10.23
N LEU A 165 21.99 11.66 -9.89
CA LEU A 165 22.99 12.39 -9.09
C LEU A 165 23.38 13.72 -9.73
N LYS A 166 23.61 13.73 -11.05
CA LYS A 166 23.96 14.94 -11.80
C LYS A 166 22.86 16.00 -11.74
N ARG A 167 21.58 15.60 -11.86
CA ARG A 167 20.43 16.51 -11.75
C ARG A 167 20.22 17.03 -10.32
N GLY A 168 20.67 16.26 -9.33
CA GLY A 168 20.45 16.57 -7.93
C GLY A 168 21.55 17.32 -7.20
N VAL A 169 22.61 17.71 -7.91
CA VAL A 169 23.71 18.51 -7.33
C VAL A 169 23.15 19.76 -6.64
N GLY A 170 23.46 19.90 -5.34
CA GLY A 170 23.09 21.07 -4.55
C GLY A 170 21.62 21.13 -4.09
N LYS A 171 20.83 20.04 -4.23
CA LYS A 171 19.41 20.01 -3.84
C LYS A 171 19.12 19.05 -2.67
N PRO A 172 19.19 19.52 -1.41
CA PRO A 172 18.89 18.74 -0.20
C PRO A 172 17.56 17.95 -0.23
N SER A 173 16.55 18.45 -0.95
CA SER A 173 15.22 17.83 -1.08
C SER A 173 15.21 16.50 -1.84
N LEU A 174 16.20 16.26 -2.71
CA LEU A 174 16.35 15.00 -3.44
C LEU A 174 16.99 13.89 -2.59
N TYR A 175 17.63 14.27 -1.48
CA TYR A 175 18.26 13.35 -0.51
C TYR A 175 17.28 12.86 0.56
N LEU A 176 16.02 13.31 0.50
CA LEU A 176 14.97 12.83 1.39
C LEU A 176 14.63 11.36 1.09
N LEU A 177 14.04 10.71 2.09
CA LEU A 177 13.79 9.25 2.16
C LEU A 177 13.05 8.65 0.95
N TYR A 178 12.42 9.47 0.11
CA TYR A 178 11.51 9.05 -0.96
C TYR A 178 12.22 8.59 -2.23
N ALA A 179 13.25 9.31 -2.67
CA ALA A 179 14.02 8.88 -3.83
C ALA A 179 14.75 7.56 -3.50
N SER A 180 15.18 7.37 -2.24
CA SER A 180 15.82 6.12 -1.78
C SER A 180 14.93 4.90 -1.81
N GLN A 181 13.65 5.03 -2.14
CA GLN A 181 12.76 3.89 -2.32
C GLN A 181 12.51 3.57 -3.80
N MET A 182 13.05 4.37 -4.73
CA MET A 182 12.85 4.20 -6.17
C MET A 182 13.68 3.05 -6.73
N ARG A 183 13.20 2.45 -7.83
CA ARG A 183 13.76 1.22 -8.40
C ARG A 183 15.22 1.35 -8.83
N ALA A 184 15.63 2.47 -9.43
CA ALA A 184 17.03 2.69 -9.79
C ALA A 184 17.90 2.94 -8.55
N MET A 185 17.35 3.14 -7.36
CA MET A 185 18.14 3.16 -6.14
C MET A 185 18.28 1.78 -5.50
N VAL A 186 17.32 0.87 -5.74
CA VAL A 186 17.35 -0.48 -5.17
C VAL A 186 18.63 -1.21 -5.59
N GLY A 187 19.58 -1.35 -4.66
CA GLY A 187 20.87 -2.00 -4.87
C GLY A 187 22.02 -1.07 -5.30
N ASN A 188 21.77 0.22 -5.50
CA ASN A 188 22.80 1.21 -5.83
C ASN A 188 23.48 1.80 -4.57
N PRO A 189 24.66 2.45 -4.72
CA PRO A 189 25.35 3.05 -3.59
C PRO A 189 24.51 4.11 -2.86
N ARG A 190 24.76 4.28 -1.56
CA ARG A 190 24.07 5.29 -0.77
C ARG A 190 24.29 6.71 -1.30
N LEU A 191 23.32 7.58 -1.06
CA LEU A 191 23.54 9.03 -1.12
C LEU A 191 24.36 9.50 0.07
N GLU A 192 25.39 10.30 -0.16
CA GLU A 192 26.09 11.00 0.90
C GLU A 192 25.15 12.04 1.53
N ARG A 193 24.96 11.94 2.85
CA ARG A 193 24.10 12.87 3.60
C ARG A 193 24.98 13.87 4.38
N PRO A 194 24.83 15.19 4.15
CA PRO A 194 25.70 16.19 4.77
C PRO A 194 25.58 16.27 6.30
N ASN A 195 24.47 15.78 6.88
CA ASN A 195 24.17 15.92 8.31
C ASN A 195 24.28 14.62 9.12
N ILE A 196 24.83 13.53 8.56
CA ILE A 196 25.05 12.27 9.30
C ILE A 196 26.54 12.03 9.44
N GLN A 197 27.05 12.09 10.67
CA GLN A 197 28.49 12.11 10.94
C GLN A 197 29.19 10.75 10.73
N SER A 198 28.45 9.63 10.77
CA SER A 198 29.04 8.28 10.64
C SER A 198 28.69 7.62 9.31
N ALA A 199 29.70 7.28 8.51
CA ALA A 199 29.54 6.52 7.27
C ALA A 199 28.83 5.17 7.49
N LEU A 200 29.15 4.47 8.59
CA LEU A 200 28.51 3.21 8.95
C LEU A 200 27.01 3.38 9.25
N GLN A 201 26.65 4.48 9.90
CA GLN A 201 25.25 4.80 10.18
C GLN A 201 24.49 5.16 8.89
N GLN A 202 25.15 5.88 7.97
CA GLN A 202 24.57 6.15 6.64
C GLN A 202 24.34 4.86 5.85
N ASP A 203 25.31 3.94 5.85
CA ASP A 203 25.19 2.66 5.18
C ASP A 203 24.05 1.80 5.75
N ALA A 204 23.88 1.80 7.07
CA ALA A 204 22.79 1.13 7.75
C ALA A 204 21.43 1.72 7.36
N ILE A 205 21.29 3.04 7.42
CA ILE A 205 20.07 3.75 7.03
C ILE A 205 19.71 3.48 5.56
N HIS A 206 20.70 3.48 4.66
CA HIS A 206 20.51 3.17 3.25
C HIS A 206 19.97 1.74 3.06
N ARG A 207 20.59 0.74 3.70
CA ARG A 207 20.10 -0.65 3.61
C ARG A 207 18.69 -0.82 4.17
N ILE A 208 18.35 -0.11 5.24
CA ILE A 208 16.98 -0.10 5.79
C ILE A 208 16.00 0.44 4.74
N GLN A 209 16.32 1.53 4.05
CA GLN A 209 15.48 2.09 2.98
C GLN A 209 15.30 1.12 1.82
N MET A 210 16.39 0.45 1.43
CA MET A 210 16.36 -0.56 0.37
C MET A 210 15.47 -1.74 0.72
N ALA A 211 15.53 -2.22 1.97
CA ALA A 211 14.65 -3.26 2.45
C ALA A 211 13.19 -2.80 2.47
N THR A 212 12.90 -1.57 2.88
CA THR A 212 11.54 -1.01 2.84
C THR A 212 10.96 -0.92 1.44
N ALA A 213 11.76 -0.66 0.41
CA ALA A 213 11.31 -0.71 -0.98
C ALA A 213 10.92 -2.11 -1.48
N LEU A 214 11.16 -3.16 -0.67
CA LEU A 214 10.76 -4.53 -0.92
C LEU A 214 9.55 -4.96 -0.08
N GLU A 215 9.17 -4.19 0.95
CA GLU A 215 8.03 -4.51 1.81
C GLU A 215 6.70 -4.41 1.04
N PRO A 216 5.77 -5.37 1.22
CA PRO A 216 4.41 -5.27 0.68
C PRO A 216 3.53 -4.34 1.52
N GLU A 217 2.57 -3.67 0.87
CA GLU A 217 1.58 -2.77 1.50
C GLU A 217 2.19 -1.59 2.27
N GLN A 218 2.74 -1.77 3.46
CA GLN A 218 3.15 -0.65 4.33
C GLN A 218 4.52 -0.91 4.98
N ASP A 219 5.29 0.17 5.15
CA ASP A 219 6.64 0.14 5.71
C ASP A 219 6.64 -0.17 7.21
N PHE A 220 7.41 -1.16 7.62
CA PHE A 220 7.62 -1.49 9.03
C PHE A 220 8.99 -1.00 9.50
N LEU A 221 10.03 -1.23 8.71
CA LEU A 221 11.41 -1.01 9.15
C LEU A 221 11.73 0.48 9.36
N LEU A 222 11.27 1.37 8.48
CA LEU A 222 11.46 2.80 8.64
C LEU A 222 10.69 3.34 9.84
N ASN A 223 9.43 2.94 10.04
CA ASN A 223 8.68 3.26 11.25
C ASN A 223 9.41 2.81 12.52
N LEU A 224 9.89 1.56 12.55
CA LEU A 224 10.63 1.05 13.71
C LEU A 224 11.93 1.84 13.97
N MET A 225 12.70 2.13 12.91
CA MET A 225 13.92 2.94 13.02
C MET A 225 13.62 4.33 13.56
N ASN A 226 12.60 5.01 13.03
CA ASN A 226 12.23 6.37 13.43
C ASN A 226 11.75 6.44 14.88
N GLN A 227 11.04 5.41 15.35
CA GLN A 227 10.46 5.41 16.70
C GLN A 227 11.44 4.93 17.79
N THR A 228 12.39 4.04 17.45
CA THR A 228 13.32 3.46 18.43
C THR A 228 14.71 4.08 18.39
N GLY A 229 15.11 4.67 17.26
CA GLY A 229 16.50 5.08 17.02
C GLY A 229 17.50 3.90 16.91
N ALA A 230 17.03 2.65 16.95
CA ALA A 230 17.88 1.45 17.05
C ALA A 230 18.48 1.01 15.70
N ILE A 231 19.16 1.93 15.00
CA ILE A 231 19.62 1.76 13.62
C ILE A 231 20.39 0.46 13.39
N ALA A 232 21.31 0.09 14.28
CA ALA A 232 22.12 -1.13 14.11
C ALA A 232 21.28 -2.42 14.17
N SER A 233 20.27 -2.47 15.04
CA SER A 233 19.34 -3.60 15.13
C SER A 233 18.42 -3.64 13.92
N VAL A 234 17.89 -2.50 13.50
CA VAL A 234 17.02 -2.43 12.32
C VAL A 234 17.79 -2.75 11.03
N ASP A 235 19.08 -2.41 10.91
CA ASP A 235 19.93 -2.81 9.76
C ASP A 235 20.07 -4.34 9.67
N ARG A 236 20.27 -5.02 10.82
CA ARG A 236 20.31 -6.48 10.85
C ARG A 236 18.97 -7.08 10.39
N MET A 237 17.86 -6.53 10.86
CA MET A 237 16.52 -6.96 10.44
C MET A 237 16.30 -6.75 8.94
N ALA A 238 16.70 -5.58 8.41
CA ALA A 238 16.58 -5.21 7.01
C ALA A 238 17.32 -6.20 6.10
N ARG A 239 18.54 -6.63 6.49
CA ARG A 239 19.30 -7.63 5.75
C ARG A 239 18.60 -8.98 5.71
N ILE A 240 18.08 -9.46 6.84
CA ILE A 240 17.41 -10.77 6.88
C ILE A 240 16.08 -10.71 6.12
N LEU A 241 15.29 -9.63 6.28
CA LEU A 241 14.04 -9.45 5.52
C LEU A 241 14.30 -9.43 4.01
N THR A 242 15.33 -8.69 3.58
CA THR A 242 15.74 -8.64 2.17
C THR A 242 16.08 -10.03 1.65
N GLN A 243 16.82 -10.83 2.42
CA GLN A 243 17.13 -12.23 2.05
C GLN A 243 15.87 -13.09 1.93
N GLN A 244 14.92 -12.99 2.87
CA GLN A 244 13.66 -13.75 2.82
C GLN A 244 12.79 -13.37 1.60
N ILE A 245 12.79 -12.09 1.21
CA ILE A 245 12.06 -11.64 0.03
C ILE A 245 12.77 -12.12 -1.24
N GLN A 246 14.10 -12.01 -1.30
CA GLN A 246 14.90 -12.44 -2.44
C GLN A 246 14.87 -13.96 -2.66
N SER A 247 14.79 -14.75 -1.58
CA SER A 247 14.66 -16.21 -1.67
C SER A 247 13.25 -16.66 -2.04
N GLY A 248 12.28 -15.75 -2.11
CA GLY A 248 10.87 -16.05 -2.38
C GLY A 248 10.10 -16.60 -1.17
N ALA A 249 10.72 -16.66 0.01
CA ALA A 249 10.04 -17.08 1.25
C ALA A 249 8.94 -16.07 1.65
N ILE A 250 9.18 -14.79 1.37
CA ILE A 250 8.18 -13.71 1.45
C ILE A 250 7.93 -13.16 0.06
N ARG A 251 6.69 -13.25 -0.43
CA ARG A 251 6.32 -12.72 -1.75
C ARG A 251 6.27 -11.20 -1.71
N ARG A 252 7.03 -10.55 -2.59
CA ARG A 252 7.04 -9.07 -2.74
C ARG A 252 5.68 -8.49 -3.10
N ASN A 253 4.88 -9.21 -3.90
CA ASN A 253 3.52 -8.83 -4.26
C ASN A 253 2.43 -9.49 -3.38
N GLY A 254 2.84 -10.16 -2.30
CA GLY A 254 1.93 -10.85 -1.39
C GLY A 254 1.24 -9.89 -0.42
N THR A 255 0.58 -10.47 0.58
CA THR A 255 0.05 -9.70 1.72
C THR A 255 1.16 -9.35 2.68
N MET A 256 0.89 -8.34 3.49
CA MET A 256 1.78 -7.84 4.54
C MET A 256 2.08 -8.84 5.67
N ASP A 257 1.31 -9.92 5.77
CA ASP A 257 1.23 -10.78 6.96
C ASP A 257 2.56 -11.42 7.31
N ALA A 258 3.16 -12.12 6.35
CA ALA A 258 4.43 -12.81 6.54
C ALA A 258 5.58 -11.83 6.81
N ALA A 259 5.61 -10.70 6.09
CA ALA A 259 6.64 -9.67 6.25
C ALA A 259 6.56 -9.01 7.64
N TRP A 260 5.36 -8.67 8.11
CA TRP A 260 5.17 -8.02 9.41
C TRP A 260 5.37 -8.96 10.58
N LEU A 261 4.91 -10.22 10.49
CA LEU A 261 5.22 -11.22 11.52
C LEU A 261 6.73 -11.48 11.62
N PHE A 262 7.39 -11.61 10.47
CA PHE A 262 8.85 -11.73 10.41
C PHE A 262 9.54 -10.53 11.06
N ALA A 263 9.12 -9.32 10.69
CA ALA A 263 9.72 -8.09 11.18
C ALA A 263 9.45 -7.89 12.68
N TYR A 264 8.24 -8.19 13.18
CA TYR A 264 7.92 -8.16 14.60
C TYR A 264 8.76 -9.15 15.41
N ARG A 265 8.84 -10.41 14.99
CA ARG A 265 9.67 -11.43 15.66
C ARG A 265 11.14 -11.04 15.69
N SER A 266 11.63 -10.47 14.59
CA SER A 266 12.99 -9.97 14.51
C SER A 266 13.20 -8.76 15.43
N ALA A 267 12.24 -7.85 15.52
CA ALA A 267 12.28 -6.70 16.42
C ALA A 267 12.36 -7.16 17.88
N VAL A 268 11.48 -8.09 18.27
CA VAL A 268 11.48 -8.70 19.61
C VAL A 268 12.80 -9.40 19.91
N TYR A 269 13.35 -10.15 18.95
CA TYR A 269 14.63 -10.84 19.13
C TYR A 269 15.78 -9.85 19.40
N PHE A 270 15.86 -8.74 18.66
CA PHE A 270 16.97 -7.78 18.80
C PHE A 270 16.78 -6.71 19.88
N LEU A 271 15.55 -6.35 20.22
CA LEU A 271 15.22 -5.21 21.10
C LEU A 271 14.44 -5.63 22.35
N GLY A 272 13.90 -6.84 22.38
CA GLY A 272 13.13 -7.38 23.50
C GLY A 272 11.67 -6.92 23.51
N HIS A 273 10.82 -7.76 24.11
CA HIS A 273 9.39 -7.50 24.30
C HIS A 273 9.12 -6.19 25.06
N SER A 274 9.92 -5.89 26.09
CA SER A 274 9.76 -4.70 26.92
C SER A 274 9.90 -3.38 26.14
N GLN A 275 10.59 -3.39 25.00
CA GLN A 275 10.73 -2.22 24.13
C GLN A 275 9.70 -2.22 22.99
N ILE A 276 9.46 -3.38 22.37
CA ILE A 276 8.62 -3.47 21.16
C ILE A 276 7.14 -3.42 21.48
N ASP A 277 6.67 -4.16 22.49
CA ASP A 277 5.24 -4.29 22.75
C ASP A 277 4.62 -2.93 23.15
N PRO A 278 5.21 -2.15 24.09
CA PRO A 278 4.67 -0.84 24.45
C PRO A 278 4.76 0.19 23.34
N LEU A 279 5.71 0.05 22.41
CA LEU A 279 5.77 0.89 21.22
C LEU A 279 4.57 0.61 20.32
N PHE A 280 4.27 -0.66 20.06
CA PHE A 280 3.21 -1.05 19.14
C PHE A 280 1.82 -0.78 19.70
N ASP A 281 1.68 -0.76 21.03
CA ASP A 281 0.48 -0.32 21.73
C ASP A 281 0.14 1.16 21.52
N ARG A 282 1.11 1.98 21.10
CA ARG A 282 0.93 3.43 20.94
C ARG A 282 0.95 3.89 19.49
N LEU A 283 1.36 3.02 18.55
CA LEU A 283 1.40 3.33 17.13
C LEU A 283 0.05 3.01 16.49
N PRO A 284 -0.72 4.01 16.02
CA PRO A 284 -1.98 3.75 15.35
C PRO A 284 -1.76 3.05 14.02
N TYR A 285 -2.60 2.04 13.73
CA TYR A 285 -2.68 1.43 12.42
C TYR A 285 -3.60 2.24 11.51
N SER A 286 -3.03 2.80 10.45
CA SER A 286 -3.75 3.60 9.45
C SER A 286 -4.26 2.79 8.27
N GLY A 287 -3.87 1.50 8.14
CA GLY A 287 -4.27 0.65 7.04
C GLY A 287 -5.76 0.28 7.06
N ARG A 288 -6.25 -0.23 5.92
CA ARG A 288 -7.68 -0.46 5.69
C ARG A 288 -8.15 -1.88 6.05
N ARG A 289 -7.24 -2.74 6.48
CA ARG A 289 -7.51 -4.12 6.87
C ARG A 289 -8.19 -4.23 8.23
N TYR A 290 -8.87 -5.35 8.43
CA TYR A 290 -9.54 -5.78 9.66
C TYR A 290 -10.81 -5.00 10.02
N VAL A 291 -11.79 -5.71 10.60
CA VAL A 291 -12.97 -5.09 11.22
C VAL A 291 -12.52 -4.37 12.48
N ARG A 292 -12.73 -3.05 12.51
CA ARG A 292 -12.45 -2.24 13.70
C ARG A 292 -13.66 -2.24 14.62
N SER A 293 -13.50 -2.75 15.84
CA SER A 293 -14.49 -2.66 16.91
C SER A 293 -14.42 -1.35 17.70
N SER A 294 -13.36 -0.56 17.51
CA SER A 294 -13.13 0.74 18.15
C SER A 294 -12.58 1.77 17.15
N SER A 295 -12.62 3.05 17.52
CA SER A 295 -12.08 4.16 16.72
C SER A 295 -10.55 4.15 16.60
N ILE A 296 -9.86 3.48 17.52
CA ILE A 296 -8.40 3.41 17.61
C ILE A 296 -7.98 1.94 17.53
N PHE A 297 -7.34 1.58 16.42
CA PHE A 297 -6.77 0.26 16.16
C PHE A 297 -5.26 0.44 16.09
N MET A 298 -4.50 -0.27 16.93
CA MET A 298 -3.06 -0.10 17.06
C MET A 298 -2.31 -1.12 16.22
N MET A 299 -1.04 -0.84 15.94
CA MET A 299 -0.12 -1.81 15.33
C MET A 299 -0.05 -3.11 16.13
N ARG A 300 -0.18 -3.03 17.46
CA ARG A 300 -0.27 -4.21 18.31
C ARG A 300 -1.46 -5.09 17.96
N ASP A 301 -2.65 -4.51 17.75
CA ASP A 301 -3.86 -5.25 17.41
C ASP A 301 -3.68 -6.03 16.09
N VAL A 302 -2.95 -5.46 15.12
CA VAL A 302 -2.61 -6.15 13.86
C VAL A 302 -1.72 -7.36 14.13
N ILE A 303 -0.61 -7.17 14.85
CA ILE A 303 0.36 -8.25 15.13
C ILE A 303 -0.31 -9.38 15.91
N ASP A 304 -1.13 -9.04 16.90
CA ASP A 304 -1.91 -10.00 17.68
C ASP A 304 -2.84 -10.84 16.79
N GLN A 305 -3.59 -10.23 15.88
CA GLN A 305 -4.44 -10.97 14.94
C GLN A 305 -3.62 -11.87 14.01
N LEU A 306 -2.49 -11.37 13.48
CA LEU A 306 -1.61 -12.17 12.63
C LEU A 306 -1.05 -13.40 13.36
N LEU A 307 -0.60 -13.25 14.61
CA LEU A 307 -0.09 -14.36 15.43
C LEU A 307 -1.17 -15.40 15.68
N VAL A 308 -2.39 -14.96 16.02
CA VAL A 308 -3.53 -15.84 16.28
C VAL A 308 -3.94 -16.60 15.02
N VAL A 309 -4.05 -15.91 13.88
CA VAL A 309 -4.42 -16.54 12.60
C VAL A 309 -3.35 -17.55 12.17
N GLU A 310 -2.06 -17.21 12.26
CA GLU A 310 -0.97 -18.14 11.93
C GLU A 310 -1.02 -19.40 12.81
N ALA A 311 -1.29 -19.26 14.11
CA ALA A 311 -1.39 -20.39 15.03
C ALA A 311 -2.62 -21.27 14.75
N LEU A 312 -3.78 -20.68 14.46
CA LEU A 312 -5.03 -21.41 14.23
C LEU A 312 -5.16 -22.00 12.82
N GLN A 313 -4.38 -21.51 11.85
CA GLN A 313 -4.47 -21.96 10.46
C GLN A 313 -4.36 -23.48 10.28
N PRO A 314 -3.39 -24.19 10.89
CA PRO A 314 -3.30 -25.65 10.78
C PRO A 314 -4.55 -26.38 11.30
N TYR A 315 -5.18 -25.85 12.36
CA TYR A 315 -6.39 -26.43 12.94
C TYR A 315 -7.61 -26.25 12.04
N VAL A 316 -7.87 -25.03 11.55
CA VAL A 316 -9.02 -24.75 10.67
C VAL A 316 -8.91 -25.41 9.29
N THR A 317 -7.69 -25.71 8.85
CA THR A 317 -7.41 -26.47 7.62
C THR A 317 -7.41 -27.98 7.83
N GLY A 318 -7.63 -28.47 9.05
CA GLY A 318 -7.67 -29.89 9.38
C GLY A 318 -6.31 -30.60 9.35
N LYS A 319 -5.19 -29.87 9.30
CA LYS A 319 -3.83 -30.44 9.36
C LYS A 319 -3.47 -30.96 10.75
N VAL A 320 -4.13 -30.44 11.79
CA VAL A 320 -4.00 -30.90 13.18
C VAL A 320 -5.39 -31.11 13.80
N SER A 321 -5.51 -32.08 14.70
CA SER A 321 -6.78 -32.38 15.39
C SER A 321 -7.05 -31.40 16.53
N ASP A 322 -6.01 -31.01 17.26
CA ASP A 322 -6.15 -30.32 18.53
C ASP A 322 -6.02 -28.80 18.33
N VAL A 323 -6.79 -28.05 19.12
CA VAL A 323 -6.67 -26.60 19.17
C VAL A 323 -5.30 -26.26 19.76
N PRO A 324 -4.49 -25.42 19.09
CA PRO A 324 -3.17 -25.04 19.62
C PRO A 324 -3.31 -24.24 20.92
N PRO A 325 -2.25 -24.17 21.76
CA PRO A 325 -2.19 -23.15 22.80
C PRO A 325 -2.15 -21.75 22.19
N TRP A 326 -2.41 -20.71 22.99
CA TRP A 326 -2.23 -19.34 22.50
C TRP A 326 -0.78 -19.13 22.03
N PRO A 327 -0.55 -18.37 20.93
CA PRO A 327 0.79 -18.22 20.38
C PRO A 327 1.70 -17.40 21.31
N ALA A 328 3.01 -17.65 21.21
CA ALA A 328 3.99 -16.86 21.95
C ALA A 328 3.96 -15.39 21.52
N GLY A 329 4.12 -14.50 22.50
CA GLY A 329 4.22 -13.07 22.25
C GLY A 329 2.91 -12.38 21.86
N VAL A 330 1.73 -12.98 22.12
CA VAL A 330 0.42 -12.29 22.08
C VAL A 330 0.18 -11.44 23.33
N SER A 331 -0.63 -10.39 23.20
CA SER A 331 -0.97 -9.50 24.30
C SER A 331 -1.94 -10.16 25.30
N ASP A 332 -2.08 -9.57 26.49
CA ASP A 332 -3.05 -10.02 27.48
C ASP A 332 -4.49 -9.86 26.99
N LYS A 333 -4.76 -8.90 26.09
CA LYS A 333 -6.05 -8.75 25.42
C LYS A 333 -6.41 -10.00 24.62
N ILE A 334 -5.47 -10.54 23.85
CA ILE A 334 -5.68 -11.78 23.10
C ILE A 334 -5.77 -12.99 24.03
N LYS A 335 -4.96 -13.07 25.09
CA LYS A 335 -5.07 -14.19 26.04
C LYS A 335 -6.46 -14.25 26.66
N ALA A 336 -7.04 -13.09 27.01
CA ALA A 336 -8.40 -13.00 27.52
C ALA A 336 -9.47 -13.37 26.47
N ASP A 337 -9.26 -13.01 25.20
CA ASP A 337 -10.19 -13.31 24.10
C ASP A 337 -9.91 -14.66 23.40
N TRP A 338 -8.90 -15.41 23.84
CA TRP A 338 -8.49 -16.69 23.24
C TRP A 338 -9.64 -17.71 23.18
N PRO A 339 -10.48 -17.88 24.23
CA PRO A 339 -11.62 -18.78 24.15
C PRO A 339 -12.54 -18.47 22.97
N ARG A 340 -12.82 -17.19 22.70
CA ARG A 340 -13.65 -16.76 21.56
C ARG A 340 -13.00 -17.13 20.23
N TRP A 341 -11.71 -16.87 20.07
CA TRP A 341 -10.97 -17.25 18.86
C TRP A 341 -11.01 -18.75 18.59
N THR A 342 -10.79 -19.57 19.63
CA THR A 342 -10.83 -21.03 19.50
C THR A 342 -12.24 -21.57 19.21
N GLU A 343 -13.28 -20.96 19.81
CA GLU A 343 -14.67 -21.31 19.51
C GLU A 343 -15.00 -21.02 18.05
N MET A 344 -14.63 -19.83 17.54
CA MET A 344 -14.86 -19.47 16.15
C MET A 344 -14.06 -20.36 15.19
N ALA A 345 -12.82 -20.72 15.55
CA ALA A 345 -12.01 -21.65 14.77
C ALA A 345 -12.67 -23.03 14.67
N ALA A 346 -13.28 -23.55 15.75
CA ALA A 346 -14.04 -24.79 15.70
C ALA A 346 -15.24 -24.67 14.75
N LYS A 347 -16.02 -23.59 14.83
CA LYS A 347 -17.15 -23.37 13.92
C LYS A 347 -16.73 -23.26 12.45
N VAL A 348 -15.62 -22.58 12.17
CA VAL A 348 -15.04 -22.46 10.82
C VAL A 348 -14.55 -23.81 10.29
N ARG A 349 -13.90 -24.60 11.15
CA ARG A 349 -13.46 -25.95 10.82
C ARG A 349 -14.64 -26.84 10.45
N ASP A 350 -15.67 -26.84 11.28
CA ASP A 350 -16.85 -27.72 11.16
C ASP A 350 -17.88 -27.21 10.14
N GLY A 351 -17.68 -26.01 9.57
CA GLY A 351 -18.61 -25.41 8.62
C GLY A 351 -19.93 -24.94 9.25
N THR A 352 -19.93 -24.66 10.55
CA THR A 352 -21.12 -24.28 11.34
C THR A 352 -21.21 -22.77 11.62
N VAL A 353 -20.57 -21.96 10.78
CA VAL A 353 -20.71 -20.49 10.83
C VAL A 353 -22.17 -20.10 10.52
N SER A 354 -22.68 -19.06 11.20
CA SER A 354 -24.10 -18.70 11.13
C SER A 354 -24.33 -17.21 10.89
N PRO A 355 -25.53 -16.81 10.40
CA PRO A 355 -25.88 -15.40 10.24
C PRO A 355 -25.79 -14.58 11.53
N THR A 356 -26.03 -15.21 12.69
CA THR A 356 -25.90 -14.54 14.00
C THR A 356 -24.47 -14.09 14.25
N LEU A 357 -23.48 -14.91 13.88
CA LEU A 357 -22.06 -14.54 13.97
C LEU A 357 -21.69 -13.47 12.94
N ALA A 358 -22.33 -13.48 11.76
CA ALA A 358 -22.13 -12.43 10.76
C ALA A 358 -22.68 -11.07 11.20
N ALA A 359 -23.66 -11.05 12.11
CA ALA A 359 -24.29 -9.84 12.61
C ALA A 359 -23.53 -9.17 13.77
N ASP A 360 -22.73 -9.93 14.54
CA ASP A 360 -21.91 -9.40 15.62
C ASP A 360 -20.51 -8.99 15.09
N PRO A 361 -20.12 -7.69 15.15
CA PRO A 361 -18.83 -7.24 14.66
C PRO A 361 -17.61 -7.96 15.26
N ALA A 362 -17.70 -8.39 16.52
CA ALA A 362 -16.58 -9.05 17.20
C ALA A 362 -16.31 -10.45 16.61
N THR A 363 -17.36 -11.25 16.41
CA THR A 363 -17.24 -12.57 15.77
C THR A 363 -17.11 -12.50 14.25
N PHE A 364 -17.74 -11.51 13.61
CA PHE A 364 -17.65 -11.29 12.16
C PHE A 364 -16.21 -11.13 11.69
N GLY A 365 -15.42 -10.28 12.35
CA GLY A 365 -14.00 -10.09 12.01
C GLY A 365 -13.16 -11.36 12.19
N ILE A 366 -13.37 -12.09 13.29
CA ILE A 366 -12.64 -13.33 13.62
C ILE A 366 -12.93 -14.42 12.57
N VAL A 367 -14.21 -14.70 12.33
CA VAL A 367 -14.64 -15.75 11.39
C VAL A 367 -14.18 -15.44 9.97
N ALA A 368 -14.25 -14.17 9.56
CA ALA A 368 -13.77 -13.70 8.27
C ALA A 368 -12.27 -14.00 8.05
N GLU A 369 -11.40 -13.63 9.00
CA GLU A 369 -9.96 -13.89 8.91
C GLU A 369 -9.65 -15.40 8.91
N LEU A 370 -10.37 -16.19 9.71
CA LEU A 370 -10.18 -17.64 9.78
C LEU A 370 -10.64 -18.36 8.50
N LEU A 371 -11.76 -17.95 7.89
CA LEU A 371 -12.22 -18.49 6.60
C LEU A 371 -11.24 -18.15 5.47
N PHE A 372 -10.68 -16.93 5.50
CA PHE A 372 -9.62 -16.53 4.57
C PHE A 372 -8.37 -17.39 4.76
N ALA A 373 -7.92 -17.60 6.01
CA ALA A 373 -6.76 -18.43 6.33
C ALA A 373 -6.96 -19.92 5.98
N LYS A 374 -8.21 -20.41 6.07
CA LYS A 374 -8.63 -21.75 5.60
C LYS A 374 -8.62 -21.85 4.07
N ALA A 375 -8.52 -20.73 3.35
CA ALA A 375 -8.68 -20.62 1.90
C ALA A 375 -10.07 -21.05 1.39
N ASP A 376 -11.11 -20.94 2.22
CA ASP A 376 -12.49 -21.29 1.88
C ASP A 376 -13.25 -20.08 1.35
N GLN A 377 -12.88 -19.64 0.14
CA GLN A 377 -13.41 -18.42 -0.48
C GLN A 377 -14.94 -18.45 -0.69
N PRO A 378 -15.57 -19.57 -1.10
CA PRO A 378 -17.03 -19.65 -1.21
C PRO A 378 -17.74 -19.44 0.13
N ALA A 379 -17.26 -20.08 1.21
CA ALA A 379 -17.84 -19.90 2.54
C ALA A 379 -17.62 -18.48 3.06
N LEU A 380 -16.43 -17.90 2.82
CA LEU A 380 -16.13 -16.52 3.18
C LEU A 380 -17.08 -15.54 2.51
N ARG A 381 -17.28 -15.66 1.19
CA ARG A 381 -18.23 -14.81 0.44
C ARG A 381 -19.64 -14.93 1.02
N ALA A 382 -20.12 -16.16 1.21
CA ALA A 382 -21.47 -16.40 1.75
C ALA A 382 -21.63 -15.80 3.15
N PHE A 383 -20.61 -15.90 4.01
CA PHE A 383 -20.61 -15.33 5.35
C PHE A 383 -20.66 -13.79 5.33
N VAL A 384 -19.87 -13.15 4.46
CA VAL A 384 -19.90 -11.69 4.26
C VAL A 384 -21.25 -11.21 3.71
N GLU A 385 -21.89 -11.99 2.84
CA GLU A 385 -23.21 -11.67 2.30
C GLU A 385 -24.33 -11.70 3.34
N GLN A 386 -24.20 -12.55 4.36
CA GLN A 386 -25.13 -12.66 5.49
C GLN A 386 -25.00 -11.51 6.50
N ALA A 387 -23.87 -10.80 6.51
CA ALA A 387 -23.66 -9.70 7.44
C ALA A 387 -24.61 -8.52 7.13
N PRO A 388 -25.12 -7.81 8.16
CA PRO A 388 -25.92 -6.61 7.97
C PRO A 388 -25.21 -5.58 7.09
N ALA A 389 -25.98 -4.83 6.30
CA ALA A 389 -25.46 -3.72 5.53
C ALA A 389 -24.82 -2.69 6.49
N GLY A 390 -23.54 -2.40 6.30
CA GLY A 390 -22.81 -1.55 7.22
C GLY A 390 -21.31 -1.51 6.94
N GLN A 391 -20.60 -0.73 7.75
CA GLN A 391 -19.16 -0.51 7.58
C GLN A 391 -18.36 -1.80 7.64
N ALA A 392 -18.67 -2.68 8.62
CA ALA A 392 -17.93 -3.92 8.81
C ALA A 392 -17.98 -4.79 7.55
N ARG A 393 -19.18 -5.01 6.99
CA ARG A 393 -19.37 -5.77 5.75
C ARG A 393 -18.58 -5.18 4.58
N VAL A 394 -18.64 -3.87 4.36
CA VAL A 394 -17.93 -3.20 3.26
C VAL A 394 -16.42 -3.26 3.45
N SER A 395 -15.93 -3.02 4.67
CA SER A 395 -14.50 -3.08 5.00
C SER A 395 -13.94 -4.48 4.71
N VAL A 396 -14.64 -5.52 5.15
CA VAL A 396 -14.22 -6.91 4.98
C VAL A 396 -14.25 -7.33 3.51
N ALA A 397 -15.32 -7.00 2.78
CA ALA A 397 -15.41 -7.28 1.35
C ALA A 397 -14.27 -6.59 0.56
N ASN A 398 -13.97 -5.33 0.88
CA ASN A 398 -12.91 -4.58 0.23
C ASN A 398 -11.53 -5.16 0.53
N ASP A 399 -11.24 -5.46 1.81
CA ASP A 399 -9.99 -6.08 2.25
C ASP A 399 -9.74 -7.42 1.54
N PHE A 400 -10.72 -8.33 1.53
CA PHE A 400 -10.55 -9.62 0.87
C PHE A 400 -10.45 -9.53 -0.64
N ALA A 401 -11.15 -8.60 -1.29
CA ALA A 401 -10.97 -8.37 -2.71
C ALA A 401 -9.50 -8.00 -3.02
N ILE A 402 -8.89 -7.12 -2.21
CA ILE A 402 -7.48 -6.74 -2.35
C ILE A 402 -6.54 -7.93 -2.10
N ARG A 403 -6.76 -8.70 -1.03
CA ARG A 403 -5.90 -9.86 -0.73
C ARG A 403 -6.02 -10.96 -1.78
N LEU A 404 -7.22 -11.18 -2.33
CA LEU A 404 -7.44 -12.10 -3.44
C LEU A 404 -6.76 -11.63 -4.72
N ASP A 405 -6.85 -10.34 -5.03
CA ASP A 405 -6.13 -9.75 -6.16
C ASP A 405 -4.63 -10.02 -6.05
N ARG A 406 -4.02 -9.75 -4.88
CA ARG A 406 -2.59 -10.03 -4.60
C ARG A 406 -2.20 -11.49 -4.76
N ALA A 407 -3.08 -12.42 -4.38
CA ALA A 407 -2.83 -13.85 -4.55
C ALA A 407 -2.89 -14.29 -6.03
N CYS A 408 -3.68 -13.57 -6.83
CA CYS A 408 -3.93 -13.82 -8.26
C CYS A 408 -3.07 -12.91 -9.15
N ALA A 409 -3.66 -11.91 -9.82
CA ALA A 409 -3.00 -11.08 -10.83
C ALA A 409 -2.25 -9.88 -10.25
N ALA A 410 -2.54 -9.50 -8.99
CA ALA A 410 -1.95 -8.38 -8.27
C ALA A 410 -2.07 -7.05 -9.05
N TYR A 411 -3.26 -6.74 -9.57
CA TYR A 411 -3.49 -5.52 -10.33
C TYR A 411 -3.27 -4.25 -9.50
N LEU A 412 -3.59 -4.27 -8.20
CA LEU A 412 -3.39 -3.13 -7.31
C LEU A 412 -1.92 -2.98 -6.86
N TYR A 413 -1.11 -4.03 -7.00
CA TYR A 413 0.31 -4.00 -6.62
C TYR A 413 1.14 -3.19 -7.61
N HIS A 414 2.15 -2.51 -7.08
CA HIS A 414 3.22 -1.93 -7.87
C HIS A 414 4.57 -2.10 -7.16
N PRO A 415 5.70 -2.11 -7.90
CA PRO A 415 7.01 -2.08 -7.29
C PRO A 415 7.12 -0.96 -6.25
N THR A 416 7.86 -1.26 -5.18
CA THR A 416 8.23 -0.32 -4.11
C THR A 416 7.06 0.27 -3.33
N GLU A 417 5.90 -0.41 -3.35
CA GLU A 417 4.63 0.03 -2.75
C GLU A 417 4.72 0.62 -1.33
N ALA A 418 5.34 -0.10 -0.39
CA ALA A 418 5.49 0.37 0.98
C ALA A 418 6.33 1.65 1.07
N GLY A 419 7.36 1.75 0.23
CA GLY A 419 8.26 2.89 0.20
C GLY A 419 7.66 4.11 -0.48
N THR A 420 7.16 3.95 -1.71
CA THR A 420 6.69 5.07 -2.51
C THR A 420 5.34 5.55 -2.01
N LEU A 421 4.28 4.73 -2.08
CA LEU A 421 2.88 5.13 -1.85
C LEU A 421 2.29 4.70 -0.50
N GLN A 422 3.09 4.13 0.40
CA GLN A 422 2.62 3.59 1.68
C GLN A 422 1.38 2.69 1.53
N GLY A 423 1.35 1.89 0.46
CA GLY A 423 0.25 0.95 0.21
C GLY A 423 -0.98 1.54 -0.45
N GLN A 424 -0.93 2.80 -0.88
CA GLN A 424 -1.98 3.32 -1.74
C GLN A 424 -1.89 2.67 -3.12
N PRO A 425 -3.03 2.19 -3.66
CA PRO A 425 -3.04 1.51 -4.95
C PRO A 425 -2.80 2.50 -6.10
N ILE A 426 -2.37 1.95 -7.23
CA ILE A 426 -2.42 2.63 -8.54
C ILE A 426 -3.46 1.90 -9.39
N PHE A 427 -4.50 2.60 -9.83
CA PHE A 427 -5.54 2.02 -10.69
C PHE A 427 -5.05 1.99 -12.14
N LYS A 428 -4.60 0.82 -12.60
CA LYS A 428 -3.97 0.61 -13.92
C LYS A 428 -4.96 -0.02 -14.90
N PHE A 429 -5.35 0.70 -15.95
CA PHE A 429 -6.22 0.17 -17.00
C PHE A 429 -5.45 -0.31 -18.24
N ASP A 430 -4.15 -0.04 -18.29
CA ASP A 430 -3.21 -0.35 -19.38
C ASP A 430 -2.64 -1.77 -19.35
N THR A 431 -3.01 -2.58 -18.37
CA THR A 431 -2.57 -3.98 -18.27
C THR A 431 -3.70 -4.88 -18.81
N GLN A 432 -3.39 -5.81 -19.72
CA GLN A 432 -4.31 -6.88 -20.13
C GLN A 432 -3.81 -8.21 -19.60
#